data_AF-A0A832AVR0-F1
#
_entry.id   AF-A0A832AVR0-F1
#
_cell.length_a   1.000
_cell.length_b   1.000
_cell.length_c   1.000
_cell.angle_alpha   90.00
_cell.angle_beta   90.00
_cell.angle_gamma   90.00
#
_symmetry.space_group_name_H-M   'P 1'
#
loop_
_entity.id
_entity.type
_entity.pdbx_description
1 polymer ?
#
loop_
_entity_poly.entity_id
_entity_poly.type
_entity_poly.pdbx_seq_one_letter_code
_entity_poly.pdbx_strand_id
1 'polypeptide(L)'
;TIVKRKKPELGAVLGFNIEVTQEAEIESKSRNIPIFVSNVIYHVVDNFKAWYSKIVEELQTKEFSKIILPGAIKVLPGYVFRRSDPPIFGIEVLIGTIKPGYSLMKENGEIIGEIMQIQEHGNNLNEAKKGAKVAISVRGNFTVGRQVKEGDILYVYVSDNDIFLLKEKFRDKLSQEELELLDKILKMQLSGEIIKI
;
A
#
# COMPACT_ATOMS: atom_id res chain seq x y z
N THR A 1 13.06 -23.65 -12.73
CA THR A 1 13.72 -24.29 -11.57
C THR A 1 12.92 -24.06 -10.29
N ILE A 2 12.94 -25.01 -9.35
CA ILE A 2 12.22 -24.95 -8.06
C ILE A 2 12.68 -23.74 -7.22
N VAL A 3 13.98 -23.39 -7.28
CA VAL A 3 14.57 -22.27 -6.52
C VAL A 3 13.91 -20.94 -6.88
N LYS A 4 13.91 -20.54 -8.15
CA LYS A 4 13.28 -19.28 -8.60
C LYS A 4 11.79 -19.14 -8.21
N ARG A 5 11.05 -20.26 -8.14
CA ARG A 5 9.64 -20.24 -7.74
C ARG A 5 9.46 -19.97 -6.24
N LYS A 6 10.38 -20.45 -5.40
CA LYS A 6 10.31 -20.30 -3.94
C LYS A 6 11.06 -19.07 -3.42
N LYS A 7 12.19 -18.74 -4.04
CA LYS A 7 13.13 -17.67 -3.69
C LYS A 7 13.64 -17.02 -4.98
N PRO A 8 12.83 -16.17 -5.63
CA PRO A 8 13.17 -15.55 -6.91
C PRO A 8 14.52 -14.81 -6.89
N GLU A 9 14.88 -14.20 -5.76
CA GLU A 9 16.15 -13.53 -5.50
C GLU A 9 17.37 -14.47 -5.50
N LEU A 10 17.17 -15.79 -5.35
CA LEU A 10 18.24 -16.79 -5.44
C LEU A 10 18.22 -17.57 -6.77
N GLY A 11 17.28 -17.26 -7.65
CA GLY A 11 17.09 -17.95 -8.92
C GLY A 11 18.06 -17.50 -10.01
N ALA A 12 19.36 -17.70 -9.81
CA ALA A 12 20.43 -17.32 -10.74
C ALA A 12 21.45 -18.45 -10.97
N VAL A 13 22.26 -18.33 -12.02
CA VAL A 13 23.41 -19.20 -12.29
C VAL A 13 24.70 -18.39 -12.16
N LEU A 14 25.68 -18.93 -11.44
CA LEU A 14 27.00 -18.33 -11.23
C LEU A 14 28.05 -19.24 -11.85
N GLY A 15 28.88 -18.70 -12.74
CA GLY A 15 29.97 -19.44 -13.36
C GLY A 15 31.30 -18.69 -13.25
N PHE A 16 32.33 -19.36 -12.76
CA PHE A 16 33.68 -18.80 -12.67
C PHE A 16 34.59 -19.50 -13.66
N ASN A 17 35.24 -18.72 -14.53
CA ASN A 17 36.17 -19.23 -15.54
C ASN A 17 35.57 -20.34 -16.42
N ILE A 18 34.33 -20.13 -16.89
CA ILE A 18 33.61 -21.03 -17.80
C ILE A 18 32.99 -20.25 -18.95
N GLU A 19 32.73 -20.94 -20.05
CA GLU A 19 31.92 -20.43 -21.17
C GLU A 19 30.45 -20.86 -21.01
N VAL A 20 29.53 -20.02 -21.47
CA VAL A 20 28.09 -20.32 -21.50
C VAL A 20 27.74 -20.81 -22.89
N THR A 21 27.11 -21.98 -22.99
CA THR A 21 26.65 -22.49 -24.29
C THR A 21 25.46 -21.69 -24.80
N GLN A 22 25.29 -21.61 -26.12
CA GLN A 22 24.17 -20.91 -26.74
C GLN A 22 22.81 -21.46 -26.28
N GLU A 23 22.70 -22.77 -26.09
CA GLU A 23 21.51 -23.44 -25.55
C GLU A 23 21.18 -22.94 -24.13
N ALA A 24 22.20 -22.80 -23.28
CA ALA A 24 22.04 -22.31 -21.92
C ALA A 24 21.60 -20.84 -21.89
N GLU A 25 22.11 -19.99 -22.79
CA GLU A 25 21.65 -18.60 -22.91
C GLU A 25 20.19 -18.51 -23.35
N ILE A 26 19.78 -19.28 -24.35
CA ILE A 26 18.41 -19.31 -24.85
C ILE A 26 17.45 -19.74 -23.73
N GLU A 27 17.81 -20.79 -23.01
CA GLU A 27 17.00 -21.32 -21.90
C GLU A 27 16.96 -20.37 -20.69
N SER A 28 18.07 -19.71 -20.39
CA SER A 28 18.15 -18.67 -19.36
C SER A 28 17.20 -17.52 -19.67
N LYS A 29 17.21 -17.01 -20.91
CA LYS A 29 16.31 -15.94 -21.37
C LYS A 29 14.85 -16.38 -21.36
N SER A 30 14.54 -17.57 -21.88
CA SER A 30 13.17 -18.12 -21.91
C SER A 30 12.57 -18.23 -20.50
N ARG A 31 13.39 -18.59 -19.51
CA ARG A 31 12.98 -18.73 -18.11
C ARG A 31 13.21 -17.48 -17.27
N ASN A 32 13.78 -16.42 -17.85
CA ASN A 32 14.19 -15.19 -17.17
C ASN A 32 15.10 -15.46 -15.93
N ILE A 33 16.07 -16.37 -16.05
CA ILE A 33 17.04 -16.74 -15.02
C ILE A 33 18.38 -16.10 -15.39
N PRO A 34 18.91 -15.11 -14.66
CA PRO A 34 20.18 -14.49 -15.04
C PRO A 34 21.36 -15.44 -14.85
N ILE A 35 22.34 -15.31 -15.74
CA ILE A 35 23.63 -15.99 -15.67
C ILE A 35 24.70 -14.92 -15.43
N PHE A 36 25.51 -15.10 -14.39
CA PHE A 36 26.67 -14.25 -14.11
C PHE A 36 27.93 -15.06 -14.31
N VAL A 37 28.71 -14.71 -15.33
CA VAL A 37 29.98 -15.37 -15.65
C VAL A 37 31.13 -14.37 -15.71
N SER A 38 32.28 -14.76 -15.18
CA SER A 38 33.53 -14.00 -15.30
C SER A 38 34.72 -14.90 -14.97
N ASN A 39 35.89 -14.56 -15.49
CA ASN A 39 37.18 -15.12 -15.10
C ASN A 39 37.77 -14.48 -13.83
N VAL A 40 37.10 -13.47 -13.27
CA VAL A 40 37.43 -12.83 -11.99
C VAL A 40 36.30 -13.06 -11.00
N ILE A 41 36.61 -13.74 -9.88
CA ILE A 41 35.60 -14.18 -8.91
C ILE A 41 34.81 -13.00 -8.31
N TYR A 42 35.46 -11.86 -8.06
CA TYR A 42 34.81 -10.66 -7.53
C TYR A 42 33.71 -10.14 -8.46
N HIS A 43 33.94 -10.15 -9.78
CA HIS A 43 32.92 -9.70 -10.73
C HIS A 43 31.68 -10.61 -10.73
N VAL A 44 31.85 -11.93 -10.61
CA VAL A 44 30.71 -12.86 -10.49
C VAL A 44 29.90 -12.54 -9.23
N VAL A 45 30.59 -12.37 -8.11
CA VAL A 45 29.96 -12.12 -6.80
C VAL A 45 29.29 -10.74 -6.76
N ASP A 46 29.95 -9.69 -7.22
CA ASP A 46 29.45 -8.31 -7.17
C ASP A 46 28.25 -8.12 -8.09
N ASN A 47 28.30 -8.67 -9.31
CA ASN A 47 27.17 -8.63 -10.23
C ASN A 47 25.95 -9.39 -9.68
N PHE A 48 26.17 -10.54 -9.06
CA PHE A 48 25.11 -11.28 -8.38
C PHE A 48 24.54 -10.50 -7.21
N LYS A 49 25.38 -9.92 -6.34
CA LYS A 49 24.94 -9.12 -5.19
C LYS A 49 24.12 -7.91 -5.62
N ALA A 50 24.57 -7.17 -6.64
CA ALA A 50 23.85 -6.04 -7.18
C ALA A 50 22.45 -6.45 -7.70
N TRP A 51 22.38 -7.55 -8.45
CA TRP A 51 21.11 -8.09 -8.91
C TRP A 51 20.23 -8.58 -7.75
N TYR A 52 20.79 -9.32 -6.80
CA TYR A 52 20.10 -9.81 -5.61
C TYR A 52 19.44 -8.67 -4.84
N SER A 53 20.21 -7.62 -4.52
CA SER A 53 19.71 -6.43 -3.82
C SER A 53 18.54 -5.77 -4.56
N LYS A 54 18.64 -5.64 -5.89
CA LYS A 54 17.55 -5.11 -6.72
C LYS A 54 16.28 -5.97 -6.64
N ILE A 55 16.40 -7.30 -6.75
CA ILE A 55 15.23 -8.19 -6.67
C ILE A 55 14.62 -8.14 -5.27
N VAL A 56 15.42 -8.12 -4.21
CA VAL A 56 14.93 -7.97 -2.84
C VAL A 56 14.15 -6.65 -2.67
N GLU A 57 14.68 -5.55 -3.18
CA GLU A 57 14.00 -4.24 -3.15
C GLU A 57 12.67 -4.26 -3.94
N GLU A 58 12.65 -4.87 -5.13
CA GLU A 58 11.43 -5.02 -5.94
C GLU A 58 10.37 -5.86 -5.20
N LEU A 59 10.77 -6.93 -4.52
CA LEU A 59 9.87 -7.77 -3.72
C LEU A 59 9.32 -7.00 -2.53
N GLN A 60 10.18 -6.29 -1.79
CA GLN A 60 9.75 -5.44 -0.67
C GLN A 60 8.80 -4.33 -1.12
N THR A 61 9.06 -3.72 -2.27
CA THR A 61 8.19 -2.68 -2.85
C THR A 61 6.84 -3.24 -3.24
N LYS A 62 6.81 -4.42 -3.89
CA LYS A 62 5.56 -5.11 -4.24
C LYS A 62 4.76 -5.51 -3.01
N GLU A 63 5.43 -6.01 -1.97
CA GLU A 63 4.79 -6.34 -0.71
C GLU A 63 4.19 -5.10 -0.06
N PHE A 64 4.98 -4.02 0.07
CA PHE A 64 4.53 -2.75 0.63
C PHE A 64 3.35 -2.14 -0.13
N SER A 65 3.33 -2.25 -1.46
CA SER A 65 2.25 -1.70 -2.29
C SER A 65 0.87 -2.31 -2.02
N LYS A 66 0.81 -3.51 -1.42
CA LYS A 66 -0.43 -4.21 -1.05
C LYS A 66 -0.93 -3.85 0.35
N ILE A 67 -0.09 -3.22 1.16
CA ILE A 67 -0.41 -2.88 2.54
C ILE A 67 -1.31 -1.65 2.54
N ILE A 68 -2.35 -1.69 3.36
CA ILE A 68 -3.22 -0.53 3.59
C ILE A 68 -2.47 0.46 4.49
N LEU A 69 -2.24 1.67 3.99
CA LEU A 69 -1.55 2.73 4.73
C LEU A 69 -2.52 3.48 5.65
N PRO A 70 -2.05 4.02 6.79
CA PRO A 70 -2.87 4.85 7.65
C PRO A 70 -3.27 6.15 6.93
N GLY A 71 -4.49 6.61 7.19
CA GLY A 71 -5.00 7.87 6.66
C GLY A 71 -6.10 8.44 7.53
N ALA A 72 -6.13 9.76 7.65
CA ALA A 72 -7.21 10.50 8.29
C ALA A 72 -7.68 11.60 7.35
N ILE A 73 -8.99 11.71 7.15
CA ILE A 73 -9.60 12.68 6.23
C ILE A 73 -10.66 13.49 6.94
N LYS A 74 -10.82 14.75 6.55
CA LYS A 74 -11.89 15.63 7.02
C LYS A 74 -12.91 15.84 5.91
N VAL A 75 -14.19 15.68 6.22
CA VAL A 75 -15.29 16.04 5.30
C VAL A 75 -15.39 17.56 5.19
N LEU A 76 -15.26 18.12 4.00
CA LEU A 76 -15.24 19.57 3.79
C LEU A 76 -16.66 20.16 3.82
N PRO A 77 -16.92 21.20 4.64
CA PRO A 77 -18.22 21.88 4.66
C PRO A 77 -18.57 22.55 3.33
N GLY A 78 -19.81 22.40 2.89
CA GLY A 78 -20.31 22.92 1.62
C GLY A 78 -19.89 22.13 0.36
N TYR A 79 -19.11 21.05 0.50
CA TYR A 79 -18.62 20.23 -0.62
C TYR A 79 -19.31 18.86 -0.68
N VAL A 80 -20.62 18.81 -0.50
CA VAL A 80 -21.41 17.56 -0.64
C VAL A 80 -22.12 17.57 -1.99
N PHE A 81 -21.58 16.84 -2.95
CA PHE A 81 -22.11 16.77 -4.32
C PHE A 81 -23.26 15.77 -4.44
N ARG A 82 -23.18 14.67 -3.68
CA ARG A 82 -24.19 13.62 -3.65
C ARG A 82 -24.25 13.00 -2.26
N ARG A 83 -25.45 12.89 -1.69
CA ARG A 83 -25.64 12.44 -0.30
C ARG A 83 -25.64 10.92 -0.13
N SER A 84 -26.04 10.14 -1.14
CA SER A 84 -26.15 8.68 -1.08
C SER A 84 -26.11 8.02 -2.47
N ASP A 85 -25.75 6.73 -2.50
CA ASP A 85 -25.87 5.76 -3.62
C ASP A 85 -24.95 5.89 -4.88
N PRO A 86 -23.64 6.16 -4.81
CA PRO A 86 -22.81 6.36 -3.62
C PRO A 86 -22.74 7.85 -3.24
N PRO A 87 -22.53 8.16 -1.95
CA PRO A 87 -22.11 9.49 -1.54
C PRO A 87 -20.88 9.99 -2.31
N ILE A 88 -20.90 11.27 -2.69
CA ILE A 88 -19.78 11.98 -3.32
C ILE A 88 -19.59 13.29 -2.58
N PHE A 89 -18.43 13.49 -1.98
CA PHE A 89 -18.14 14.66 -1.16
C PHE A 89 -16.65 15.02 -1.18
N GLY A 90 -16.37 16.30 -1.00
CA GLY A 90 -15.03 16.85 -0.87
C GLY A 90 -14.43 16.53 0.50
N ILE A 91 -13.16 16.19 0.50
CA ILE A 91 -12.38 15.91 1.71
C ILE A 91 -11.05 16.65 1.69
N GLU A 92 -10.45 16.78 2.87
CA GLU A 92 -9.03 17.13 3.03
C GLU A 92 -8.31 15.97 3.72
N VAL A 93 -7.19 15.51 3.17
CA VAL A 93 -6.36 14.50 3.82
C VAL A 93 -5.55 15.19 4.92
N LEU A 94 -5.82 14.84 6.18
CA LEU A 94 -5.17 15.44 7.34
C LEU A 94 -3.82 14.78 7.64
N ILE A 95 -3.76 13.45 7.55
CA ILE A 95 -2.60 12.64 7.87
C ILE A 95 -2.56 11.45 6.90
N GLY A 96 -1.35 11.05 6.50
CA GLY A 96 -1.12 9.83 5.73
C GLY A 96 -1.63 9.88 4.30
N THR A 97 -2.13 8.75 3.82
CA THR A 97 -2.52 8.53 2.42
C THR A 97 -3.85 7.80 2.31
N ILE A 98 -4.67 8.17 1.32
CA ILE A 98 -5.84 7.40 0.91
C ILE A 98 -5.69 6.93 -0.54
N LYS A 99 -6.29 5.77 -0.84
CA LYS A 99 -6.33 5.18 -2.18
C LYS A 99 -7.72 4.62 -2.49
N PRO A 100 -8.11 4.49 -3.78
CA PRO A 100 -9.25 3.66 -4.14
C PRO A 100 -9.11 2.25 -3.55
N GLY A 101 -10.21 1.67 -3.09
CA GLY A 101 -10.28 0.38 -2.39
C GLY A 101 -10.04 0.46 -0.88
N TYR A 102 -9.65 1.62 -0.32
CA TYR A 102 -9.50 1.75 1.13
C TYR A 102 -10.87 1.90 1.80
N SER A 103 -11.08 1.13 2.87
CA SER A 103 -12.25 1.27 3.74
C SER A 103 -12.08 2.43 4.70
N LEU A 104 -13.16 3.18 4.93
CA LEU A 104 -13.22 4.28 5.88
C LEU A 104 -14.04 3.86 7.11
N MET A 105 -13.63 4.36 8.27
CA MET A 105 -14.29 4.18 9.55
C MET A 105 -14.41 5.49 10.31
N LYS A 106 -15.34 5.53 11.26
CA LYS A 106 -15.48 6.61 12.23
C LYS A 106 -14.58 6.37 13.44
N GLU A 107 -14.48 7.38 14.31
CA GLU A 107 -13.72 7.30 15.57
C GLU A 107 -14.24 6.22 16.54
N ASN A 108 -15.51 5.83 16.43
CA ASN A 108 -16.08 4.72 17.21
C ASN A 108 -15.79 3.32 16.62
N GLY A 109 -14.94 3.22 15.58
CA GLY A 109 -14.60 1.96 14.91
C GLY A 109 -15.66 1.45 13.91
N GLU A 110 -16.76 2.17 13.71
CA GLU A 110 -17.78 1.81 12.71
C GLU A 110 -17.23 2.02 11.28
N ILE A 111 -17.12 0.95 10.49
CA ILE A 111 -16.79 1.02 9.06
C ILE A 111 -17.99 1.57 8.29
N ILE A 112 -17.78 2.65 7.55
CA ILE A 112 -18.86 3.32 6.78
C ILE A 112 -18.92 2.89 5.32
N GLY A 113 -17.81 2.44 4.73
CA GLY A 113 -17.74 2.06 3.32
C GLY A 113 -16.34 2.15 2.73
N GLU A 114 -16.23 1.85 1.43
CA GLU A 114 -14.98 1.76 0.67
C GLU A 114 -14.88 2.91 -0.35
N ILE A 115 -13.70 3.53 -0.45
CA ILE A 115 -13.43 4.56 -1.45
C ILE A 115 -13.44 3.92 -2.84
N MET A 116 -14.38 4.32 -3.69
CA MET A 116 -14.46 3.86 -5.06
C MET A 116 -13.50 4.62 -5.98
N GLN A 117 -13.43 5.93 -5.81
CA GLN A 117 -12.72 6.82 -6.72
C GLN A 117 -12.34 8.09 -5.99
N ILE A 118 -11.17 8.64 -6.37
CA ILE A 118 -10.64 9.91 -5.90
C ILE A 118 -10.51 10.80 -7.14
N GLN A 119 -10.98 12.05 -7.05
CA GLN A 119 -10.95 13.01 -8.14
C GLN A 119 -10.40 14.36 -7.69
N GLU A 120 -9.53 14.93 -8.52
CA GLU A 120 -9.06 16.30 -8.43
C GLU A 120 -9.30 16.99 -9.77
N HIS A 121 -10.11 18.05 -9.74
CA HIS A 121 -10.47 18.84 -10.94
C HIS A 121 -10.96 18.00 -12.13
N GLY A 122 -11.73 16.94 -11.84
CA GLY A 122 -12.28 16.02 -12.84
C GLY A 122 -11.34 14.89 -13.29
N ASN A 123 -10.09 14.87 -12.85
CA ASN A 123 -9.13 13.80 -13.14
C ASN A 123 -9.12 12.75 -12.03
N ASN A 124 -9.04 11.48 -12.42
CA ASN A 124 -8.96 10.38 -11.46
C ASN A 124 -7.56 10.25 -10.89
N LEU A 125 -7.48 10.11 -9.56
CA LEU A 125 -6.23 9.90 -8.84
C LEU A 125 -6.15 8.47 -8.28
N ASN A 126 -4.95 7.90 -8.33
CA ASN A 126 -4.67 6.60 -7.72
C ASN A 126 -4.35 6.72 -6.21
N GLU A 127 -3.97 7.91 -5.76
CA GLU A 127 -3.72 8.21 -4.34
C GLU A 127 -3.91 9.71 -4.06
N ALA A 128 -4.23 10.04 -2.80
CA ALA A 128 -4.16 11.41 -2.28
C ALA A 128 -3.47 11.40 -0.90
N LYS A 129 -2.55 12.34 -0.69
CA LYS A 129 -1.70 12.43 0.50
C LYS A 129 -2.08 13.63 1.36
N LYS A 130 -1.55 13.69 2.58
CA LYS A 130 -1.69 14.84 3.51
C LYS A 130 -1.64 16.19 2.79
N GLY A 131 -2.62 17.04 3.09
CA GLY A 131 -2.81 18.38 2.51
C GLY A 131 -3.66 18.41 1.23
N ALA A 132 -3.87 17.26 0.56
CA ALA A 132 -4.69 17.21 -0.65
C ALA A 132 -6.16 17.47 -0.34
N LYS A 133 -6.81 18.27 -1.19
CA LYS A 133 -8.25 18.56 -1.15
C LYS A 133 -8.91 18.01 -2.41
N VAL A 134 -9.61 16.89 -2.27
CA VAL A 134 -10.10 16.09 -3.40
C VAL A 134 -11.55 15.67 -3.17
N ALA A 135 -12.27 15.32 -4.23
CA ALA A 135 -13.58 14.69 -4.12
C ALA A 135 -13.41 13.16 -4.08
N ILE A 136 -14.16 12.50 -3.21
CA ILE A 136 -14.20 11.03 -3.16
C ILE A 136 -15.63 10.54 -3.36
N SER A 137 -15.77 9.41 -4.03
CA SER A 137 -17.02 8.62 -4.03
C SER A 137 -16.83 7.39 -3.15
N VAL A 138 -17.76 7.13 -2.23
CA VAL A 138 -17.62 6.03 -1.25
C VAL A 138 -18.78 5.05 -1.38
N ARG A 139 -18.50 3.78 -1.65
CA ARG A 139 -19.51 2.72 -1.63
C ARG A 139 -19.75 2.28 -0.19
N GLY A 140 -20.94 2.53 0.32
CA GLY A 140 -21.33 2.11 1.67
C GLY A 140 -22.79 2.46 1.95
N ASN A 141 -23.33 1.90 3.03
CA ASN A 141 -24.71 2.14 3.42
C ASN A 141 -24.82 3.32 4.39
N PHE A 142 -24.51 4.53 3.90
CA PHE A 142 -24.60 5.75 4.70
C PHE A 142 -25.07 6.95 3.88
N THR A 143 -25.50 8.00 4.57
CA THR A 143 -25.90 9.26 3.96
C THR A 143 -25.14 10.42 4.59
N VAL A 144 -24.56 11.28 3.74
CA VAL A 144 -23.91 12.51 4.18
C VAL A 144 -24.98 13.52 4.62
N GLY A 145 -24.81 14.08 5.81
CA GLY A 145 -25.79 14.88 6.55
C GLY A 145 -26.59 14.07 7.59
N ARG A 146 -26.44 12.74 7.65
CA ARG A 146 -27.10 11.89 8.67
C ARG A 146 -26.09 11.07 9.47
N GLN A 147 -25.51 10.03 8.87
CA GLN A 147 -24.53 9.17 9.56
C GLN A 147 -23.12 9.76 9.52
N VAL A 148 -22.78 10.49 8.45
CA VAL A 148 -21.54 11.24 8.29
C VAL A 148 -21.93 12.69 8.05
N LYS A 149 -21.29 13.65 8.71
CA LYS A 149 -21.59 15.08 8.60
C LYS A 149 -20.41 15.84 8.04
N GLU A 150 -20.69 17.03 7.53
CA GLU A 150 -19.67 18.00 7.18
C GLU A 150 -18.83 18.36 8.42
N GLY A 151 -17.52 18.39 8.28
CA GLY A 151 -16.58 18.59 9.38
C GLY A 151 -16.14 17.32 10.12
N ASP A 152 -16.83 16.20 9.93
CA ASP A 152 -16.43 14.92 10.54
C ASP A 152 -15.04 14.49 10.06
N ILE A 153 -14.33 13.78 10.95
CA ILE A 153 -13.08 13.11 10.62
C ILE A 153 -13.35 11.61 10.46
N LEU A 154 -12.89 11.08 9.34
CA LEU A 154 -12.94 9.66 9.02
C LEU A 154 -11.51 9.13 8.92
N TYR A 155 -11.34 7.85 9.25
CA TYR A 155 -10.05 7.18 9.30
C TYR A 155 -10.03 6.02 8.34
N VAL A 156 -8.88 5.73 7.74
CA VAL A 156 -8.71 4.49 6.99
C VAL A 156 -8.75 3.32 7.96
N TYR A 157 -9.57 2.32 7.67
CA TYR A 157 -9.54 1.04 8.36
C TYR A 157 -8.28 0.28 7.91
N VAL A 158 -7.38 0.00 8.85
CA VAL A 158 -6.15 -0.75 8.62
C VAL A 158 -6.25 -2.08 9.37
N SER A 159 -6.02 -3.21 8.69
CA SER A 159 -6.12 -4.52 9.35
C SER A 159 -5.01 -4.72 10.38
N ASP A 160 -5.23 -5.54 11.42
CA ASP A 160 -4.20 -5.83 12.44
C ASP A 160 -2.89 -6.34 11.82
N ASN A 161 -3.00 -7.17 10.78
CA ASN A 161 -1.85 -7.68 10.04
C ASN A 161 -1.10 -6.55 9.33
N ASP A 162 -1.81 -5.62 8.69
CA ASP A 162 -1.17 -4.47 8.05
C ASP A 162 -0.53 -3.53 9.08
N ILE A 163 -1.20 -3.27 10.21
CA ILE A 163 -0.62 -2.49 11.33
C ILE A 163 0.69 -3.14 11.82
N PHE A 164 0.68 -4.46 12.01
CA PHE A 164 1.88 -5.21 12.42
C PHE A 164 3.00 -5.10 11.38
N LEU A 165 2.72 -5.36 10.10
CA LEU A 165 3.72 -5.24 9.03
C LEU A 165 4.29 -3.83 8.93
N LEU A 166 3.45 -2.81 9.05
CA LEU A 166 3.86 -1.41 9.04
C LEU A 166 4.79 -1.06 10.21
N LYS A 167 4.52 -1.57 11.41
CA LYS A 167 5.32 -1.25 12.61
C LYS A 167 6.61 -2.05 12.73
N GLU A 168 6.61 -3.31 12.29
CA GLU A 168 7.76 -4.21 12.48
C GLU A 168 8.69 -4.23 11.26
N LYS A 169 8.14 -4.10 10.05
CA LYS A 169 8.90 -4.31 8.81
C LYS A 169 9.08 -3.05 7.97
N PHE A 170 8.11 -2.12 8.00
CA PHE A 170 8.11 -0.93 7.16
C PHE A 170 8.06 0.38 7.94
N ARG A 171 8.53 0.35 9.20
CA ARG A 171 8.45 1.48 10.13
C ARG A 171 9.20 2.71 9.60
N ASP A 172 10.33 2.46 8.97
CA ASP A 172 11.22 3.45 8.33
C ASP A 172 10.57 4.16 7.13
N LYS A 173 9.48 3.60 6.59
CA LYS A 173 8.72 4.20 5.49
C LYS A 173 7.58 5.11 5.95
N LEU A 174 7.37 5.25 7.26
CA LEU A 174 6.28 6.02 7.86
C LEU A 174 6.81 7.25 8.57
N SER A 175 6.06 8.34 8.49
CA SER A 175 6.26 9.50 9.33
C SER A 175 5.84 9.22 10.78
N GLN A 176 6.36 10.03 11.72
CA GLN A 176 5.99 9.94 13.12
C GLN A 176 4.47 10.12 13.34
N GLU A 177 3.84 11.04 12.60
CA GLU A 177 2.39 11.24 12.66
C GLU A 177 1.60 10.02 12.15
N GLU A 178 2.09 9.32 11.13
CA GLU A 178 1.46 8.09 10.63
C GLU A 178 1.59 6.94 11.62
N LEU A 179 2.72 6.84 12.33
CA LEU A 179 2.90 5.85 13.39
C LEU A 179 1.94 6.10 14.56
N GLU A 180 1.80 7.34 14.99
CA GLU A 180 0.84 7.74 16.03
C GLU A 180 -0.60 7.51 15.58
N LEU A 181 -0.89 7.76 14.30
CA LEU A 181 -2.20 7.47 13.72
C LEU A 181 -2.52 5.97 13.73
N LEU A 182 -1.56 5.09 13.44
CA LEU A 182 -1.76 3.64 13.56
C LEU A 182 -2.12 3.22 14.99
N ASP A 183 -1.47 3.81 15.99
CA ASP A 183 -1.82 3.58 17.40
C ASP A 183 -3.25 4.05 17.71
N LYS A 184 -3.66 5.19 17.15
CA LYS A 184 -5.02 5.71 17.30
C LYS A 184 -6.05 4.80 16.63
N ILE A 185 -5.79 4.36 15.40
CA ILE A 185 -6.66 3.46 14.62
C ILE A 185 -6.88 2.15 15.38
N LEU A 186 -5.82 1.54 15.90
CA LEU A 186 -5.91 0.30 16.68
C LEU A 186 -6.81 0.47 17.91
N LYS A 187 -6.66 1.58 18.64
CA LYS A 187 -7.51 1.89 19.80
C LYS A 187 -8.98 2.09 19.43
N MET A 188 -9.26 2.76 18.31
CA MET A 188 -10.64 2.96 17.81
C MET A 188 -11.30 1.63 17.45
N GLN A 189 -10.56 0.72 16.80
CA GLN A 189 -11.05 -0.59 16.41
C GLN A 189 -11.42 -1.43 17.64
N LEU A 190 -10.54 -1.50 18.65
CA LEU A 190 -10.81 -2.21 19.90
C LEU A 190 -12.02 -1.64 20.66
N SER A 191 -12.14 -0.31 20.69
CA SER A 191 -13.27 0.36 21.36
C SER A 191 -14.60 0.04 20.66
N GLY A 192 -14.61 -0.03 19.33
CA GLY A 192 -15.79 -0.38 18.55
C GLY A 192 -16.24 -1.84 18.72
N GLU A 193 -15.32 -2.77 19.00
CA GLU A 193 -15.66 -4.15 19.32
C GLU A 193 -16.32 -4.28 20.69
N ILE A 194 -15.83 -3.56 21.70
CA ILE A 194 -16.39 -3.58 23.06
C ILE A 194 -17.82 -3.03 23.08
N ILE A 195 -18.13 -2.02 22.27
CA ILE A 195 -19.49 -1.43 22.19
C ILE A 195 -20.50 -2.37 21.52
N LYS A 196 -20.04 -3.41 20.80
CA LYS A 196 -20.90 -4.39 20.12
C LYS A 196 -21.27 -5.61 20.97
N ILE A 197 -20.67 -5.77 22.16
CA ILE A 197 -20.93 -6.86 23.12
C ILE A 197 -21.92 -6.37 24.19
#